data_AF-A0A0D2IVC2-F1
#
_entry.id   AF-A0A0D2IVC2-F1
#
_cell.length_a   1.000
_cell.length_b   1.000
_cell.length_c   1.000
_cell.angle_alpha   90.00
_cell.angle_beta   90.00
_cell.angle_gamma   90.00
#
_symmetry.space_group_name_H-M   'P 1'
#
loop_
_entity.id
_entity.type
_entity.pdbx_description
1 polymer ?
#
loop_
_entity_poly.entity_id
_entity_poly.type
_entity_poly.pdbx_seq_one_letter_code
_entity_poly.pdbx_strand_id
1 'polypeptide(L)'
;MGSADTVMKSAEDHDRVAATDNIIALEREGTGIWDRFPSIVIKGVGDYADRNKNDQWQYFAAATTTAGMKGFLTEWNPREKIVEG
;
A
#
# COMPACT_ATOMS: atom_id res chain seq x y z
N MET A 1 -2.27 -3.78 5.02
CA MET A 1 -2.81 -3.52 3.66
C MET A 1 -3.48 -4.79 3.20
N GLY A 2 -4.67 -4.69 2.62
CA GLY A 2 -5.32 -5.81 1.95
C GLY A 2 -5.07 -5.77 0.45
N SER A 3 -4.99 -6.93 -0.19
CA SER A 3 -4.80 -7.07 -1.62
C SER A 3 -5.95 -7.86 -2.22
N ALA A 4 -6.55 -7.37 -3.30
CA ALA A 4 -7.62 -8.07 -4.00
C ALA A 4 -7.61 -7.79 -5.51
N ASP A 5 -7.93 -8.80 -6.30
CA ASP A 5 -8.02 -8.71 -7.77
C ASP A 5 -9.36 -8.11 -8.25
N THR A 6 -10.31 -7.87 -7.33
CA THR A 6 -11.67 -7.45 -7.64
C THR A 6 -11.94 -6.02 -7.15
N VAL A 7 -12.66 -5.21 -7.93
CA VAL A 7 -13.07 -3.85 -7.52
C VAL A 7 -14.19 -3.95 -6.49
N MET A 8 -13.97 -3.45 -5.27
CA MET A 8 -15.06 -3.21 -4.31
C MET A 8 -15.93 -2.05 -4.80
N LYS A 9 -17.24 -2.32 -4.94
CA LYS A 9 -18.22 -1.34 -5.46
C LYS A 9 -19.06 -0.69 -4.36
N SER A 10 -18.93 -1.15 -3.11
CA SER A 10 -19.67 -0.66 -1.95
C SER A 10 -18.72 -0.15 -0.87
N ALA A 11 -18.96 1.07 -0.40
CA ALA A 11 -18.24 1.64 0.74
C ALA A 11 -18.53 0.85 2.04
N GLU A 12 -19.72 0.28 2.19
CA GLU A 12 -20.08 -0.53 3.36
C GLU A 12 -19.31 -1.85 3.41
N ASP A 13 -19.08 -2.48 2.25
CA ASP A 13 -18.25 -3.68 2.16
C ASP A 13 -16.77 -3.36 2.39
N HIS A 14 -16.30 -2.21 1.89
CA HIS A 14 -14.97 -1.69 2.16
C HIS A 14 -14.75 -1.51 3.68
N ASP A 15 -15.64 -0.78 4.35
CA ASP A 15 -15.52 -0.48 5.77
C ASP A 15 -15.64 -1.74 6.63
N ARG A 16 -16.50 -2.70 6.23
CA ARG A 16 -16.62 -3.99 6.89
C ARG A 16 -15.33 -4.81 6.79
N VAL A 17 -14.73 -4.91 5.60
CA VAL A 17 -13.48 -5.67 5.42
C VAL A 17 -12.32 -4.96 6.11
N ALA A 18 -12.25 -3.63 6.00
CA ALA A 18 -11.28 -2.80 6.72
C ALA A 18 -11.33 -3.02 8.23
N ALA A 19 -12.54 -3.01 8.81
CA ALA A 19 -12.74 -3.22 10.23
C ALA A 19 -12.48 -4.67 10.67
N THR A 20 -12.82 -5.66 9.84
CA THR A 20 -12.66 -7.09 10.18
C THR A 20 -11.19 -7.51 10.17
N ASP A 21 -10.46 -7.10 9.14
CA ASP A 21 -9.07 -7.51 8.93
C ASP A 21 -8.05 -6.48 9.46
N ASN A 22 -8.54 -5.43 10.13
CA ASN A 22 -7.75 -4.29 10.62
C ASN A 22 -6.82 -3.70 9.54
N ILE A 23 -7.32 -3.63 8.30
CA ILE A 23 -6.57 -3.10 7.16
C ILE A 23 -6.89 -1.63 6.94
N ILE A 24 -5.86 -0.83 6.73
CA ILE A 24 -5.97 0.64 6.56
C ILE A 24 -5.95 1.09 5.10
N ALA A 25 -5.71 0.17 4.16
CA ALA A 25 -5.67 0.46 2.73
C ALA A 25 -5.83 -0.83 1.91
N LEU A 26 -6.49 -0.70 0.76
CA LEU A 26 -6.65 -1.74 -0.25
C LEU A 26 -5.81 -1.44 -1.48
N GLU A 27 -5.29 -2.49 -2.11
CA GLU A 27 -4.53 -2.39 -3.35
C GLU A 27 -4.79 -3.63 -4.24
N ARG A 28 -4.39 -3.58 -5.52
CA ARG A 28 -4.72 -4.64 -6.52
C ARG A 28 -3.51 -5.29 -7.19
N GLU A 29 -2.30 -4.83 -6.92
CA GLU A 29 -1.09 -5.14 -7.70
C GLU A 29 -0.04 -5.92 -6.89
N GLY A 30 -0.16 -5.96 -5.57
CA GLY A 30 0.79 -6.57 -4.64
C GLY A 30 0.52 -8.05 -4.36
N THR A 31 -0.62 -8.60 -4.80
CA THR A 31 -1.00 -10.00 -4.55
C THR A 31 0.14 -10.93 -4.98
N GLY A 32 0.68 -11.72 -4.04
CA GLY A 32 1.68 -12.76 -4.31
C GLY A 32 3.14 -12.30 -4.38
N ILE A 33 3.44 -11.00 -4.41
CA ILE A 33 4.84 -10.51 -4.43
C ILE A 33 5.46 -10.61 -3.03
N TRP A 34 4.80 -10.04 -2.02
CA TRP A 34 5.30 -9.99 -0.65
C TRP A 34 5.25 -11.35 0.07
N ASP A 35 4.42 -12.29 -0.40
CA ASP A 35 4.37 -13.65 0.14
C ASP A 35 5.56 -14.50 -0.31
N ARG A 36 6.21 -14.11 -1.43
CA ARG A 36 7.27 -14.88 -2.07
C ARG A 36 8.67 -14.34 -1.82
N PHE A 37 8.81 -13.03 -1.58
CA PHE A 37 10.10 -12.36 -1.42
C PHE A 37 10.10 -11.44 -0.20
N PRO A 38 11.19 -11.39 0.60
CA PRO A 38 11.36 -10.35 1.61
C PRO A 38 11.24 -8.98 0.94
N SER A 39 10.19 -8.24 1.30
CA SER A 39 9.79 -7.04 0.58
C SER A 39 9.37 -5.94 1.55
N ILE A 40 9.66 -4.70 1.18
CA ILE A 40 9.07 -3.51 1.79
C ILE A 40 8.18 -2.87 0.73
N VAL A 41 6.93 -2.62 1.10
CA VAL A 41 5.91 -2.11 0.18
C VAL A 41 5.64 -0.65 0.55
N ILE A 42 5.94 0.25 -0.37
CA ILE A 42 5.68 1.69 -0.23
C ILE A 42 4.61 2.05 -1.27
N LYS A 43 3.44 2.51 -0.81
CA LYS A 43 2.30 2.89 -1.66
C LYS A 43 1.71 4.23 -1.23
N GLY A 44 1.27 5.00 -2.21
CA GLY A 44 0.48 6.22 -2.01
C GLY A 44 -1.00 5.96 -2.19
N VAL A 45 -1.82 6.70 -1.47
CA VAL A 45 -3.28 6.63 -1.60
C VAL A 45 -3.71 7.47 -2.80
N GLY A 46 -4.15 6.80 -3.86
CA GLY A 46 -4.54 7.45 -5.13
C GLY A 46 -6.03 7.73 -5.27
N ASP A 47 -6.89 7.01 -4.54
CA ASP A 47 -8.35 7.17 -4.51
C ASP A 47 -8.94 6.53 -3.23
N TYR A 48 -10.28 6.61 -3.08
CA TYR A 48 -11.03 6.13 -1.91
C TYR A 48 -11.43 4.64 -1.97
N ALA A 49 -11.05 3.92 -3.02
CA ALA A 49 -11.37 2.50 -3.23
C ALA A 49 -12.87 2.14 -3.11
N ASP A 50 -13.75 3.12 -3.36
CA ASP A 50 -15.21 2.98 -3.24
C ASP A 50 -15.93 3.69 -4.40
N ARG A 51 -17.25 3.86 -4.28
CA ARG A 51 -18.07 4.58 -5.27
C ARG A 51 -17.70 6.06 -5.44
N ASN A 52 -16.99 6.64 -4.48
CA ASN A 52 -16.51 8.03 -4.50
C ASN A 52 -15.07 8.12 -5.04
N LYS A 53 -14.53 7.05 -5.63
CA LYS A 53 -13.20 7.06 -6.24
C LYS A 53 -13.02 8.26 -7.18
N ASN A 54 -11.88 8.93 -7.03
CA ASN A 54 -11.48 10.05 -7.87
C ASN A 54 -10.03 9.84 -8.30
N ASP A 55 -9.82 9.63 -9.60
CA ASP A 55 -8.51 9.30 -10.17
C ASP A 55 -7.59 10.54 -10.30
N GLN A 56 -8.09 11.75 -10.02
CA GLN A 56 -7.32 12.99 -10.13
C GLN A 56 -6.08 13.02 -9.22
N TRP A 57 -6.11 12.31 -8.09
CA TRP A 57 -5.03 12.32 -7.11
C TRP A 57 -3.94 11.28 -7.40
N GLN A 58 -4.14 10.38 -8.37
CA GLN A 58 -3.18 9.30 -8.65
C GLN A 58 -1.79 9.82 -9.02
N TYR A 59 -1.70 10.86 -9.85
CA TYR A 59 -0.41 11.46 -10.20
C TYR A 59 0.32 12.07 -9.00
N PHE A 60 -0.43 12.76 -8.13
CA PHE A 60 0.13 13.33 -6.90
C PHE A 60 0.58 12.23 -5.93
N ALA A 61 -0.24 11.21 -5.74
CA ALA A 61 0.07 10.05 -4.92
C ALA A 61 1.32 9.31 -5.44
N ALA A 62 1.42 9.09 -6.75
CA ALA A 62 2.58 8.46 -7.38
C ALA A 62 3.86 9.29 -7.20
N ALA A 63 3.80 10.61 -7.46
CA ALA A 63 4.93 11.50 -7.29
C ALA A 63 5.43 11.53 -5.83
N THR A 64 4.50 11.64 -4.87
CA THR A 64 4.79 11.67 -3.44
C THR A 64 5.43 10.36 -2.97
N THR A 65 4.86 9.23 -3.39
CA THR A 65 5.38 7.89 -3.07
C THR A 65 6.78 7.69 -3.64
N THR A 66 7.00 8.13 -4.88
CA THR A 66 8.31 8.03 -5.54
C THR A 66 9.36 8.88 -4.83
N ALA A 67 9.00 10.11 -4.44
CA ALA A 67 9.89 10.97 -3.67
C ALA A 67 10.22 10.37 -2.30
N GLY A 68 9.21 9.86 -1.59
CA GLY A 68 9.38 9.17 -0.31
C GLY A 68 10.25 7.92 -0.42
N MET A 69 10.01 7.09 -1.44
CA MET A 69 10.82 5.90 -1.74
C MET A 69 12.27 6.27 -2.03
N LYS A 70 12.53 7.33 -2.81
CA LYS A 70 13.88 7.81 -3.07
C LYS A 70 14.59 8.24 -1.78
N GLY A 71 13.89 8.99 -0.90
CA GLY A 71 14.41 9.38 0.40
C GLY A 71 14.73 8.16 1.26
N PHE A 72 13.79 7.22 1.38
CA PHE A 72 13.97 5.96 2.08
C PHE A 72 15.20 5.18 1.59
N LEU A 73 15.35 5.01 0.27
CA LEU A 73 16.47 4.27 -0.31
C LEU A 73 17.83 4.94 -0.10
N THR A 74 17.85 6.26 0.14
CA THR A 74 19.08 6.99 0.44
C THR A 74 19.59 6.66 1.84
N GLU A 75 18.67 6.44 2.78
CA GLU A 75 18.98 6.10 4.17
C GLU A 75 19.01 4.58 4.43
N TRP A 76 18.47 3.78 3.49
CA TRP A 76 18.32 2.35 3.67
C TRP A 76 19.67 1.62 3.68
N ASN A 77 20.09 1.14 4.84
CA ASN A 77 21.28 0.32 5.02
C ASN A 77 20.91 -1.12 5.44
N PRO A 78 20.76 -2.07 4.50
CA PRO A 78 20.35 -3.44 4.81
C PRO A 78 21.46 -4.27 5.49
N ARG A 79 22.62 -3.69 5.81
CA ARG A 79 23.79 -4.39 6.36
C ARG A 79 24.11 -4.07 7.82
N GLU A 80 23.36 -3.19 8.48
CA GLU A 80 23.40 -3.12 9.93
C GLU A 80 22.73 -4.37 10.48
N LYS A 81 23.56 -5.37 10.80
CA LYS A 81 23.13 -6.50 11.60
C LYS A 81 22.62 -5.94 12.92
N ILE A 82 21.37 -6.25 13.27
CA ILE A 82 20.94 -6.24 14.66
C ILE A 82 21.92 -7.18 15.36
N VAL A 83 22.82 -6.61 16.16
CA VAL A 83 23.60 -7.39 17.12
C VAL A 83 22.58 -7.85 18.14
N GLU A 84 22.04 -9.05 17.96
CA GLU A 84 21.27 -9.71 19.00
C GLU A 84 22.21 -9.90 20.20
N GLY A 85 21.88 -9.22 21.29
CA GLY A 85 22.49 -9.42 22.61
C GLY A 85 21.71 -10.46 23.41
#